data_AF-A0A7V9NHD1-F1
#
_entry.id   AF-A0A7V9NHD1-F1
#
_cell.length_a   1.000
_cell.length_b   1.000
_cell.length_c   1.000
_cell.angle_alpha   90.00
_cell.angle_beta   90.00
_cell.angle_gamma   90.00
#
_symmetry.space_group_name_H-M   'P 1'
#
loop_
_entity.id
_entity.type
_entity.pdbx_description
1 polymer ?
#
loop_
_entity_poly.entity_id
_entity_poly.type
_entity_poly.pdbx_seq_one_letter_code
_entity_poly.pdbx_strand_id
1 'polypeptide(L)' 'MRIAIGADHAGFALKAHLAGAIGRLGHQVDDLGTYTTDPVDYPAICAAVGRAVVDRRADLGVVVGGSGQGEQIA' A
#
# COMPACT_ATOMS: atom_id res chain seq x y z
N MET A 1 -0.30 -0.76 -15.61
CA MET A 1 -0.49 0.40 -14.72
C MET A 1 0.58 0.36 -13.64
N ARG A 2 0.91 1.51 -13.07
CA ARG A 2 1.73 1.66 -11.86
C ARG A 2 0.81 1.73 -10.66
N ILE A 3 0.96 0.81 -9.71
CA ILE A 3 0.13 0.74 -8.51
C ILE A 3 1.02 0.97 -7.29
N ALA A 4 0.75 2.04 -6.55
CA ALA A 4 1.35 2.26 -5.25
C ALA A 4 0.59 1.44 -4.21
N ILE A 5 1.30 0.70 -3.36
CA ILE A 5 0.69 -0.11 -2.30
C ILE A 5 1.37 0.16 -0.97
N GLY A 6 0.58 0.21 0.10
CA GLY A 6 1.08 0.40 1.46
C GLY A 6 0.23 -0.31 2.50
N ALA A 7 0.84 -0.61 3.64
CA ALA A 7 0.15 -1.18 4.79
C ALA A 7 0.86 -0.88 6.10
N ASP A 8 0.14 -0.89 7.22
CA ASP A 8 0.78 -1.08 8.52
C ASP A 8 1.19 -2.55 8.75
N HIS A 9 1.66 -2.81 9.96
CA HIS A 9 2.06 -4.15 10.40
C HIS A 9 0.94 -5.18 10.35
N ALA A 10 -0.32 -4.78 10.60
CA ALA A 10 -1.47 -5.67 10.53
C ALA A 10 -1.81 -6.07 9.08
N GLY A 11 -1.63 -5.14 8.13
CA GLY A 11 -1.87 -5.38 6.71
C GLY A 11 -0.70 -6.02 5.95
N PHE A 12 0.49 -6.13 6.54
CA PHE A 12 1.74 -6.51 5.86
C PHE A 12 1.64 -7.81 5.04
N ALA A 13 1.11 -8.88 5.62
CA ALA A 13 1.02 -10.18 4.95
C ALA A 13 0.09 -10.13 3.72
N LEU A 14 -1.06 -9.46 3.84
CA LEU A 14 -2.00 -9.29 2.74
C LEU A 14 -1.42 -8.36 1.66
N LYS A 15 -0.72 -7.28 2.05
CA LYS A 15 -0.01 -6.38 1.14
C LYS A 15 0.98 -7.15 0.26
N ALA A 16 1.80 -8.02 0.85
CA ALA A 16 2.77 -8.83 0.11
C ALA A 16 2.09 -9.80 -0.87
N HIS A 17 0.98 -10.43 -0.46
CA HIS A 17 0.18 -11.28 -1.35
C HIS A 17 -0.39 -10.49 -2.55
N LEU A 18 -0.98 -9.32 -2.28
CA LEU A 18 -1.56 -8.45 -3.30
C LEU A 18 -0.50 -7.91 -4.27
N ALA A 19 0.65 -7.47 -3.77
CA ALA A 19 1.78 -7.04 -4.60
C ALA A 19 2.19 -8.13 -5.61
N GLY A 20 2.30 -9.38 -5.15
CA GLY A 20 2.58 -10.51 -6.04
C GLY A 20 1.47 -10.77 -7.07
N ALA A 21 0.20 -10.66 -6.67
CA ALA A 21 -0.94 -10.82 -7.58
C ALA A 21 -1.00 -9.72 -8.64
N ILE A 22 -0.81 -8.46 -8.24
CA ILE A 22 -0.76 -7.30 -9.12
C ILE A 22 0.36 -7.45 -10.15
N GLY A 23 1.55 -7.88 -9.72
CA GLY A 23 2.67 -8.16 -10.62
C GLY A 23 2.33 -9.24 -11.65
N ARG A 24 1.69 -10.35 -11.23
CA ARG A 24 1.24 -11.42 -12.15
C ARG A 24 0.19 -10.96 -13.17
N LEU A 25 -0.56 -9.90 -12.88
CA LEU A 25 -1.51 -9.28 -13.81
C LEU A 25 -0.83 -8.29 -14.79
N GLY A 26 0.50 -8.17 -14.76
CA GLY A 26 1.26 -7.32 -15.68
C GLY A 26 1.30 -5.85 -15.27
N HIS A 27 1.09 -5.55 -14.00
CA HIS A 27 1.21 -4.19 -13.46
C HIS A 27 2.55 -4.00 -12.73
N GLN A 28 3.02 -2.76 -12.68
CA GLN A 28 4.18 -2.37 -11.89
C GLN A 28 3.73 -2.03 -10.47
N VAL A 29 4.43 -2.54 -9.46
CA VAL A 29 4.13 -2.29 -8.05
C VAL A 29 5.19 -1.37 -7.47
N ASP A 30 4.74 -0.29 -6.83
CA ASP A 30 5.54 0.60 -6.00
C ASP A 30 5.13 0.36 -4.53
N ASP A 31 5.90 -0.46 -3.81
CA ASP A 31 5.63 -0.79 -2.41
C ASP A 31 6.23 0.30 -1.51
N LEU A 32 5.37 1.04 -0.82
CA LEU A 32 5.74 2.18 0.02
C LEU A 32 5.78 1.83 1.52
N GLY A 33 5.82 0.53 1.84
CA GLY A 33 5.97 0.00 3.19
C GLY A 33 4.64 -0.41 3.84
N THR A 34 4.65 -0.88 5.08
CA THR A 34 5.81 -1.29 5.88
C THR A 34 6.49 -2.52 5.28
N TYR A 35 7.73 -2.81 5.66
CA TYR A 35 8.51 -3.94 5.11
C TYR A 35 8.71 -5.07 6.13
N THR A 36 8.13 -4.94 7.31
CA THR A 36 8.23 -5.91 8.40
C THR A 36 6.88 -6.07 9.08
N THR A 37 6.78 -7.07 9.95
CA THR A 37 5.64 -7.26 10.86
C THR A 37 5.77 -6.46 12.15
N ASP A 38 6.81 -5.63 12.28
CA ASP A 38 7.03 -4.85 13.48
C ASP A 38 5.98 -3.74 13.59
N PRO A 39 5.45 -3.44 14.78
CA PRO A 39 4.44 -2.42 14.96
C PRO A 39 4.85 -1.05 14.39
N VAL A 40 4.00 -0.52 13.52
CA VAL A 40 4.12 0.81 12.91
C VAL A 40 2.73 1.40 12.67
N ASP A 41 2.66 2.73 12.60
CA ASP A 41 1.41 3.46 12.33
C ASP A 41 1.16 3.65 10.83
N TYR A 42 -0.06 3.39 10.38
CA TYR A 42 -0.48 3.53 8.98
C TYR A 42 -0.47 4.96 8.38
N PRO A 43 -0.71 6.08 9.10
CA PRO A 43 -1.02 7.35 8.44
C PRO A 43 0.06 7.87 7.49
N ALA A 44 1.35 7.75 7.86
CA ALA A 44 2.45 8.20 7.02
C ALA A 44 2.55 7.37 5.72
N ILE A 45 2.24 6.08 5.81
CA ILE A 45 2.26 5.12 4.69
C ILE A 45 1.07 5.39 3.76
N CYS A 46 -0.14 5.53 4.31
CA CYS A 46 -1.34 5.92 3.55
C CYS A 46 -1.12 7.24 2.79
N ALA A 47 -0.59 8.26 3.48
CA ALA A 47 -0.28 9.54 2.85
C ALA A 47 0.79 9.41 1.75
N ALA A 48 1.77 8.50 1.89
CA ALA A 48 2.75 8.25 0.83
C ALA A 48 2.11 7.64 -0.43
N VAL A 49 1.20 6.66 -0.24
CA VAL A 49 0.41 6.06 -1.33
C VAL A 49 -0.48 7.11 -1.99
N GLY A 50 -1.23 7.89 -1.22
CA GLY A 50 -2.09 8.97 -1.73
C GLY A 50 -1.30 10.01 -2.52
N ARG A 51 -0.14 10.46 -2.01
CA ARG A 51 0.76 11.37 -2.72
C ARG A 51 1.28 10.77 -4.02
N ALA A 52 1.62 9.49 -4.06
CA ALA A 52 2.07 8.84 -5.30
C ALA A 52 1.02 8.90 -6.41
N VAL A 53 -0.27 8.77 -6.06
CA VAL A 53 -1.38 8.93 -7.00
C VAL A 53 -1.56 10.39 -7.43
N VAL A 54 -1.60 11.32 -6.48
CA VAL A 54 -1.76 12.77 -6.77
C VAL A 54 -0.62 13.30 -7.64
N ASP A 55 0.62 12.87 -7.38
CA ASP A 55 1.82 13.25 -8.14
C ASP A 55 1.94 12.54 -9.50
N ARG A 56 0.97 11.68 -9.86
CA ARG A 56 1.01 10.83 -11.09
C ARG A 56 2.23 9.90 -11.18
N ARG A 57 2.83 9.55 -10.04
CA ARG A 57 3.86 8.51 -9.94
C ARG A 57 3.24 7.12 -9.96
N ALA A 58 2.01 7.00 -9.47
CA ALA A 58 1.15 5.82 -9.60
C ALA A 58 -0.18 6.20 -10.28
N ASP A 59 -0.76 5.23 -10.99
CA ASP A 59 -2.08 5.36 -11.62
C ASP A 59 -3.20 5.07 -10.58
N LEU A 60 -2.92 4.18 -9.62
CA LEU A 60 -3.83 3.77 -8.54
C LEU A 60 -3.07 3.55 -7.22
N GLY A 61 -3.77 3.69 -6.11
CA GLY A 61 -3.27 3.44 -4.75
C GLY A 61 -4.06 2.33 -4.06
N VAL A 62 -3.37 1.48 -3.32
CA VAL A 62 -3.97 0.43 -2.46
C VAL A 62 -3.39 0.56 -1.06
N VAL A 63 -4.24 0.70 -0.05
CA VAL A 63 -3.84 0.72 1.36
C VAL A 63 -4.49 -0.45 2.09
N VAL A 64 -3.74 -1.07 3.01
CA VAL A 64 -4.18 -2.25 3.75
C VAL A 64 -3.86 -2.07 5.22
N GLY A 65 -4.79 -2.41 6.09
CA GLY A 65 -4.53 -2.55 7.52
C GLY A 65 -5.34 -3.67 8.11
N GLY A 66 -5.49 -3.70 9.43
CA GLY A 66 -6.27 -4.75 10.11
C GLY A 66 -7.73 -4.79 9.64
N SER A 67 -8.38 -3.63 9.56
CA SER A 67 -9.76 -3.49 9.07
C SER A 67 -9.87 -2.67 7.78
N GLY A 68 -8.83 -1.91 7.42
CA GLY A 68 -8.85 -0.92 6.34
C GLY A 68 -9.56 0.38 6.69
N GLN A 69 -10.18 0.49 7.88
CA GLN A 69 -10.99 1.66 8.25
C GLN A 69 -10.13 2.87 8.58
N GLY A 70 -9.04 2.69 9.31
CA GLY A 70 -8.10 3.77 9.61
C GLY A 70 -7.39 4.22 8.34
N GLU A 71 -7.02 3.25 7.50
CA GLU A 71 -6.23 3.44 6.30
C GLU A 71 -6.99 4.18 5.20
N GLN A 72 -8.30 3.97 5.06
CA GLN A 72 -9.11 4.69 4.07
C GLN A 72 -9.40 6.15 4.45
N ILE A 73 -9.32 6.48 5.75
CA ILE A 73 -9.56 7.84 6.26
C ILE A 73 -8.29 8.70 6.14
N ALA A 74 -7.12 8.09 6.34
CA ALA A 74 -5.81 8.75 6.36
C ALA A 74 -5.30 9.13 4.96
#